data_AF-A0A1B9EZM4-F1
#
_entry.id   AF-A0A1B9EZM4-F1
#
_cell.length_a   1.000
_cell.length_b   1.000
_cell.length_c   1.000
_cell.angle_alpha   90.00
_cell.angle_beta   90.00
_cell.angle_gamma   90.00
#
_symmetry.space_group_name_H-M   'P 1'
#
loop_
_entity.id
_entity.type
_entity.pdbx_description
1 polymer ?
#
loop_
_entity_poly.entity_id
_entity_poly.type
_entity_poly.pdbx_seq_one_letter_code
_entity_poly.pdbx_strand_id
1 'polypeptide(L)'
;MSLIPPLLGGAVFLAGLALAADHRGAARWVVEVLLNPAHADPSLLRRYARRGIEHPQMDFYRDALRQRRLVRFWGGLASALGLLVLTMSTVFLVLG
;
A
#
# COMPACT_ATOMS: atom_id res chain seq x y z
N MET A 1 -1.18 -0.09 -32.58
CA MET A 1 -1.01 -0.93 -31.37
C MET A 1 -1.97 -0.50 -30.25
N SER A 2 -2.23 -1.37 -29.27
CA SER A 2 -3.14 -1.08 -28.13
C SER A 2 -2.49 -0.16 -27.09
N LEU A 3 -3.24 0.82 -26.58
CA LEU A 3 -2.82 1.73 -25.50
C LEU A 3 -3.04 1.15 -24.09
N ILE A 4 -3.67 -0.02 -23.98
CA ILE A 4 -3.98 -0.66 -22.70
C ILE A 4 -2.70 -0.97 -21.88
N PRO A 5 -1.63 -1.56 -22.47
CA PRO A 5 -0.42 -1.88 -21.72
C PRO A 5 0.30 -0.67 -21.09
N PRO A 6 0.55 0.46 -21.81
CA PRO A 6 1.19 1.62 -21.19
C PRO A 6 0.29 2.28 -20.14
N LEU A 7 -1.04 2.32 -20.34
CA LEU A 7 -1.97 2.85 -19.34
C LEU A 7 -1.95 2.02 -18.05
N LEU A 8 -1.94 0.68 -18.16
CA LEU A 8 -1.83 -0.20 -17.00
C LEU A 8 -0.48 -0.05 -16.29
N GLY A 9 0.62 -0.01 -17.05
CA GLY A 9 1.96 0.21 -16.48
C GLY A 9 2.05 1.53 -15.71
N GLY A 10 1.53 2.61 -16.29
CA GLY A 10 1.47 3.92 -15.64
C GLY A 10 0.60 3.93 -14.38
N ALA A 11 -0.58 3.31 -14.42
CA ALA A 11 -1.45 3.21 -13.25
C ALA A 11 -0.78 2.45 -12.09
N VAL A 12 -0.17 1.30 -12.37
CA VAL A 12 0.55 0.49 -11.38
C VAL A 12 1.78 1.25 -10.84
N PHE A 13 2.52 1.95 -11.71
CA PHE A 13 3.65 2.77 -11.32
C PHE A 13 3.24 3.83 -10.30
N LEU A 14 2.20 4.61 -10.61
CA LEU A 14 1.71 5.71 -9.77
C LEU A 14 1.11 5.20 -8.46
N ALA A 15 0.31 4.13 -8.50
CA ALA A 15 -0.27 3.53 -7.31
C ALA A 15 0.83 2.98 -6.39
N GLY A 16 1.80 2.25 -6.94
CA GLY A 16 2.96 1.75 -6.20
C GLY A 16 3.78 2.88 -5.58
N LEU A 17 4.06 3.93 -6.34
CA LEU A 17 4.80 5.10 -5.88
C LEU A 17 4.07 5.82 -4.74
N ALA A 18 2.76 6.00 -4.85
CA ALA A 18 1.94 6.59 -3.81
C ALA A 18 2.00 5.78 -2.51
N LEU A 19 1.97 4.44 -2.59
CA LEU A 19 2.15 3.56 -1.44
C LEU A 19 3.57 3.65 -0.87
N ALA A 20 4.61 3.61 -1.70
CA ALA A 20 6.00 3.66 -1.27
C ALA A 20 6.36 4.96 -0.53
N ALA A 21 5.90 6.08 -1.08
CA ALA A 21 6.07 7.42 -0.53
C ALA A 21 5.13 7.72 0.65
N ASP A 22 4.18 6.81 0.94
CA ASP A 22 3.08 7.06 1.88
C ASP A 22 2.35 8.38 1.56
N HIS A 23 2.14 8.65 0.27
CA HIS A 23 1.55 9.91 -0.20
C HIS A 23 0.14 10.05 0.37
N ARG A 24 -0.11 11.16 1.09
CA ARG A 24 -1.36 11.41 1.83
C ARG A 24 -1.74 10.30 2.83
N GLY A 25 -0.76 9.51 3.30
CA GLY A 25 -1.02 8.39 4.20
C GLY A 25 -1.59 7.16 3.51
N ALA A 26 -1.34 6.95 2.22
CA ALA A 26 -1.86 5.82 1.46
C ALA A 26 -1.48 4.46 2.07
N ALA A 27 -0.23 4.27 2.52
CA ALA A 27 0.19 3.02 3.14
C ALA A 27 -0.49 2.83 4.50
N ARG A 28 -0.66 3.92 5.25
CA ARG A 28 -1.46 3.91 6.49
C ARG A 28 -2.91 3.52 6.21
N TRP A 29 -3.54 4.10 5.19
CA TRP A 29 -4.91 3.80 4.81
C TRP A 29 -5.08 2.32 4.44
N VAL A 30 -4.17 1.75 3.63
CA VAL A 30 -4.21 0.32 3.30
C VAL A 30 -4.14 -0.55 4.54
N VAL A 31 -3.27 -0.23 5.50
CA VAL A 31 -3.14 -1.02 6.73
C VAL A 31 -4.35 -0.85 7.65
N GLU A 32 -4.83 0.38 7.83
CA GLU A 32 -5.91 0.68 8.78
C GLU A 32 -7.31 0.36 8.25
N VAL A 33 -7.52 0.37 6.94
CA VAL A 33 -8.84 0.18 6.30
C VAL A 33 -8.93 -1.16 5.58
N LEU A 34 -7.91 -1.54 4.80
CA LEU A 34 -7.96 -2.78 4.02
C LEU A 34 -7.50 -4.02 4.80
N LEU A 35 -6.46 -3.87 5.62
CA LEU A 35 -5.82 -4.98 6.33
C LEU A 35 -6.26 -5.09 7.79
N ASN A 36 -7.01 -4.12 8.32
CA ASN A 36 -7.51 -4.14 9.69
C ASN A 36 -8.71 -5.09 9.80
N PRO A 37 -8.56 -6.26 10.46
CA PRO A 37 -9.60 -7.27 10.48
C PRO A 37 -10.84 -6.86 11.26
N ALA A 38 -10.77 -5.79 12.07
CA ALA A 38 -11.78 -5.56 13.08
C ALA A 38 -12.36 -4.15 13.15
N HIS A 39 -11.92 -3.25 12.25
CA HIS A 39 -12.44 -1.87 12.13
C HIS A 39 -12.52 -1.10 13.46
N ALA A 40 -11.81 -1.56 14.49
CA ALA A 40 -12.00 -1.07 15.84
C ALA A 40 -11.33 0.29 16.01
N ASP A 41 -12.03 1.15 16.73
CA ASP A 41 -11.60 2.52 16.94
C ASP A 41 -10.27 2.56 17.73
N PRO A 42 -9.21 3.25 17.23
CA PRO A 42 -7.92 3.33 17.91
C PRO A 42 -8.02 3.89 19.33
N SER A 43 -9.05 4.71 19.59
CA SER A 43 -9.32 5.30 20.90
C SER A 43 -9.77 4.25 21.94
N LEU A 44 -10.50 3.21 21.51
CA LEU A 44 -10.93 2.10 22.35
C LEU A 44 -9.73 1.23 22.75
N LEU A 45 -8.86 0.90 21.80
CA LEU A 45 -7.65 0.11 22.07
C LEU A 45 -6.73 0.78 23.10
N ARG A 46 -6.60 2.11 23.04
CA ARG A 46 -5.86 2.88 24.07
C ARG A 46 -6.50 2.85 25.45
N ARG A 47 -7.82 2.68 25.56
CA ARG A 47 -8.51 2.53 26.85
C ARG A 47 -8.31 1.14 27.42
N TYR A 48 -8.42 0.09 26.60
CA TYR A 48 -8.12 -1.29 27.02
C TYR A 48 -6.67 -1.44 27.48
N ALA A 49 -5.72 -0.88 26.71
CA ALA A 49 -4.31 -0.85 27.08
C ALA A 49 -4.06 -0.19 28.44
N ARG A 50 -4.70 0.96 28.70
CA ARG A 50 -4.57 1.66 29.99
C ARG A 50 -5.19 0.91 31.17
N ARG A 51 -6.17 0.03 30.92
CA ARG A 51 -6.79 -0.83 31.93
C ARG A 51 -6.07 -2.17 32.11
N GLY A 52 -4.99 -2.42 31.36
CA GLY A 52 -4.27 -3.70 31.41
C GLY A 52 -5.10 -4.88 30.87
N ILE A 53 -6.14 -4.61 30.08
CA ILE A 53 -6.97 -5.64 29.49
C ILE A 53 -6.38 -5.98 28.13
N GLU A 54 -5.93 -7.24 27.96
CA GLU A 54 -5.48 -7.74 26.67
C GLU A 54 -6.65 -7.79 25.69
N HIS A 55 -6.46 -7.12 24.55
CA HIS A 55 -7.39 -7.17 23.43
C HIS A 55 -6.66 -7.78 22.24
N PRO A 56 -7.25 -8.75 21.50
CA PRO A 56 -6.59 -9.41 20.36
C PRO A 56 -6.06 -8.45 19.29
N GLN A 57 -6.62 -7.24 19.22
CA GLN A 57 -6.24 -6.20 18.27
C GLN A 57 -5.09 -5.30 18.75
N MET A 58 -4.68 -5.39 20.03
CA MET A 58 -3.48 -4.69 20.50
C MET A 58 -2.22 -5.25 19.82
N ASP A 59 -2.19 -6.56 19.54
CA ASP A 59 -1.12 -7.19 18.77
C ASP A 59 -1.08 -6.68 17.33
N PHE A 60 -2.24 -6.56 16.68
CA PHE A 60 -2.34 -5.95 15.36
C PHE A 60 -1.83 -4.50 15.35
N TYR A 61 -2.17 -3.71 16.37
CA TYR A 61 -1.67 -2.33 16.48
C TYR A 61 -0.16 -2.28 16.68
N ARG A 62 0.42 -3.26 17.39
CA ARG A 62 1.86 -3.41 17.58
C ARG A 62 2.57 -3.74 16.26
N ASP A 63 1.96 -4.60 15.45
CA ASP A 63 2.48 -4.99 14.13
C ASP A 63 2.16 -4.00 13.00
N ALA A 64 1.22 -3.07 13.21
CA ALA A 64 0.77 -2.12 12.19
C ALA A 64 1.92 -1.28 11.61
N LEU A 65 2.93 -0.92 12.42
CA LEU A 65 4.14 -0.23 11.94
C LEU A 65 4.96 -1.10 10.99
N ARG A 66 5.10 -2.38 11.31
CA ARG A 66 5.82 -3.36 10.47
C ARG A 66 5.04 -3.61 9.19
N GLN A 67 3.73 -3.74 9.27
CA GLN A 67 2.84 -3.86 8.10
C GLN A 67 2.91 -2.63 7.19
N ARG A 68 2.93 -1.41 7.74
CA ARG A 68 3.10 -0.19 6.93
C ARG A 68 4.41 -0.19 6.17
N ARG A 69 5.52 -0.57 6.82
CA ARG A 69 6.82 -0.69 6.15
C ARG A 69 6.77 -1.73 5.03
N LEU A 70 6.09 -2.85 5.26
CA LEU A 70 5.90 -3.90 4.27
C LEU A 70 5.07 -3.40 3.08
N VAL A 71 3.95 -2.70 3.31
CA VAL A 71 3.13 -2.08 2.26
C VAL A 71 3.94 -1.07 1.45
N ARG A 72 4.76 -0.24 2.09
CA ARG A 72 5.64 0.71 1.39
C ARG A 72 6.68 -0.01 0.52
N PHE A 73 7.26 -1.09 1.03
CA PHE A 73 8.22 -1.90 0.28
C PHE A 73 7.58 -2.53 -0.96
N TRP A 74 6.41 -3.16 -0.80
CA TRP A 74 5.63 -3.70 -1.91
C TRP A 74 5.16 -2.62 -2.88
N GLY A 75 4.80 -1.43 -2.38
CA GLY A 75 4.52 -0.26 -3.20
C GLY A 75 5.70 0.12 -4.08
N GLY A 76 6.92 0.13 -3.53
CA GLY A 76 8.14 0.40 -4.28
C GLY A 76 8.40 -0.64 -5.37
N LEU A 77 8.19 -1.92 -5.05
CA LEU A 77 8.33 -3.02 -6.01
C LEU A 77 7.28 -2.93 -7.13
N ALA A 78 6.02 -2.68 -6.78
CA ALA A 78 4.95 -2.45 -7.76
C ALA A 78 5.26 -1.24 -8.64
N SER A 79 5.82 -0.17 -8.07
CA SER A 79 6.24 1.00 -8.82
C SER A 79 7.30 0.63 -9.86
N ALA A 80 8.37 -0.06 -9.46
CA ALA A 80 9.43 -0.49 -10.36
C ALA A 80 8.91 -1.38 -11.50
N LEU A 81 8.02 -2.34 -11.20
CA LEU A 81 7.40 -3.20 -12.21
C LEU A 81 6.50 -2.41 -13.16
N GLY A 82 5.67 -1.51 -12.65
CA GLY A 82 4.82 -0.64 -13.46
C GLY A 82 5.63 0.22 -14.43
N LEU A 83 6.76 0.78 -13.96
CA LEU A 83 7.68 1.56 -14.80
C LEU A 83 8.33 0.71 -15.89
N LEU A 84 8.70 -0.54 -15.59
CA LEU A 84 9.24 -1.47 -16.58
C LEU A 84 8.20 -1.81 -17.66
N VAL A 85 6.96 -2.10 -17.28
CA VAL A 85 5.87 -2.37 -18.23
C VAL A 85 5.59 -1.14 -19.08
N LEU A 86 5.54 0.05 -18.46
CA LEU A 86 5.33 1.32 -19.16
C LEU A 86 6.43 1.58 -20.20
N THR A 87 7.70 1.43 -19.82
CA THR A 87 8.84 1.66 -20.72
C THR A 87 8.87 0.66 -21.87
N MET A 88 8.71 -0.64 -21.61
CA MET A 88 8.68 -1.65 -22.68
C MET A 88 7.51 -1.42 -23.63
N SER A 89 6.30 -1.23 -23.10
CA SER A 89 5.11 -1.05 -23.94
C SER A 89 5.15 0.23 -24.76
N THR A 90 5.68 1.33 -24.23
CA THR A 90 5.85 2.58 -25.01
C THR A 90 6.89 2.42 -26.11
N VAL A 91 8.02 1.75 -25.84
CA VAL A 91 9.05 1.47 -26.86
C VAL A 91 8.47 0.62 -27.99
N PHE A 92 7.76 -0.45 -27.67
CA PHE A 92 7.10 -1.28 -28.69
C PHE A 92 6.06 -0.50 -29.50
N LEU A 93 5.29 0.39 -28.85
CA LEU A 93 4.28 1.21 -29.51
C LEU A 93 4.86 2.25 -30.47
N VAL A 94 6.06 2.75 -30.19
CA VAL A 94 6.76 3.71 -31.06
C VAL A 94 7.49 3.02 -32.20
N LEU A 95 8.00 1.80 -31.98
CA LEU A 95 8.80 1.06 -32.97
C LEU A 95 7.97 0.16 -33.90
N GLY A 96 6.70 -0.10 -33.59
CA GLY A 96 5.81 -0.98 -34.37
C GLY A 96 4.62 -0.26 -34.96
#